data_AF-A0A8X6S3T2-F1
#
_entry.id   AF-A0A8X6S3T2-F1
#
_cell.length_a   1.000
_cell.length_b   1.000
_cell.length_c   1.000
_cell.angle_alpha   90.00
_cell.angle_beta   90.00
_cell.angle_gamma   90.00
#
_symmetry.space_group_name_H-M   'P 1'
#
loop_
_entity.id
_entity.type
_entity.pdbx_description
1 polymer ?
#
loop_
_entity_poly.entity_id
_entity_poly.type
_entity_poly.pdbx_seq_one_letter_code
_entity_poly.pdbx_strand_id
1 'polypeptide(L)'
;MTNKEPETSHQASLLSKANGSKRTSVMVYCGQKRSQSDEAHFWLNGYVNKQNCRIWIEANPQVYVETPLHPEKLTVWCTLWAGGIIDPYFFKNDEGHNVTVNGDRYRAMITNFFIPELNNHDVQELWFQQDGATCHTAHATIDLLKDTFGDRLISRFGPVNWPPRSCDLTPLDYFLWGYVKSLVYADTPQTLDHLDHLEDNIRHVIADIRPQMLEKIIENWTSRLDNIRASRGSHMAEIIYKI
;
A
#
# COMPACT_ATOMS: atom_id res chain seq x y z
N MET A 1 -8.16 14.31 48.77
CA MET A 1 -7.97 14.62 47.33
C MET A 1 -6.60 14.10 46.93
N THR A 2 -6.55 12.92 46.34
CA THR A 2 -5.32 12.33 45.79
C THR A 2 -5.22 12.75 44.32
N ASN A 3 -4.22 13.57 44.01
CA ASN A 3 -3.85 13.90 42.63
C ASN A 3 -3.38 12.63 41.90
N LYS A 4 -4.06 12.28 40.80
CA LYS A 4 -3.51 11.38 39.79
C LYS A 4 -2.84 12.24 38.72
N GLU A 5 -1.52 12.14 38.62
CA GLU A 5 -0.69 12.63 37.51
C GLU A 5 -0.63 11.59 36.35
N PRO A 6 -0.02 11.91 35.18
CA PRO A 6 -0.52 11.52 33.86
C PRO A 6 0.12 10.22 33.32
N GLU A 7 -0.60 9.10 33.38
CA GLU A 7 -0.12 7.83 32.80
C GLU A 7 -0.13 7.80 31.25
N THR A 8 -0.84 8.73 30.60
CA THR A 8 -1.07 8.69 29.13
C THR A 8 0.11 9.17 28.29
N SER A 9 0.92 10.13 28.75
CA SER A 9 2.04 10.67 27.94
C SER A 9 3.26 9.75 27.94
N HIS A 10 3.52 9.07 29.06
CA HIS A 10 4.65 8.14 29.18
C HIS A 10 4.42 6.88 28.35
N GLN A 11 3.18 6.37 28.32
CA GLN A 11 2.82 5.19 27.54
C GLN A 11 2.87 5.45 26.03
N ALA A 12 2.45 6.63 25.58
CA ALA A 12 2.59 7.07 24.19
C ALA A 12 4.07 7.23 23.76
N SER A 13 4.92 7.75 24.63
CA SER A 13 6.38 7.86 24.41
C SER A 13 7.06 6.49 24.30
N LEU A 14 6.67 5.52 25.14
CA LEU A 14 7.16 4.15 25.08
C LEU A 14 6.69 3.42 23.82
N LEU A 15 5.44 3.60 23.41
CA LEU A 15 4.90 3.06 22.15
C LEU A 15 5.61 3.66 20.93
N SER A 16 5.89 4.97 20.94
CA SER A 16 6.65 5.65 19.89
C SER A 16 8.09 5.12 19.79
N LYS A 17 8.80 4.96 20.93
CA LYS A 17 10.15 4.37 20.98
C LYS A 17 10.17 2.91 20.54
N ALA A 18 9.18 2.11 20.96
CA ALA A 18 9.04 0.72 20.55
C ALA A 18 8.74 0.61 19.05
N ASN A 19 7.91 1.49 18.49
CA ASN A 19 7.66 1.55 17.06
C ASN A 19 8.91 1.99 16.29
N GLY A 20 9.62 3.01 16.78
CA GLY A 20 10.88 3.47 16.21
C GLY A 20 11.91 2.35 16.11
N SER A 21 12.09 1.57 17.17
CA SER A 21 12.97 0.39 17.18
C SER A 21 12.57 -0.68 16.17
N LYS A 22 11.27 -0.96 16.01
CA LYS A 22 10.75 -1.89 15.00
C LYS A 22 10.94 -1.38 13.57
N ARG A 23 10.84 -0.07 13.36
CA ARG A 23 11.12 0.56 12.06
C ARG A 23 12.59 0.41 11.66
N THR A 24 13.51 0.49 12.61
CA THR A 24 14.94 0.24 12.36
C THR A 24 15.23 -1.23 12.00
N SER A 25 14.47 -2.20 12.52
CA SER A 25 14.71 -3.63 12.21
C SER A 25 14.35 -4.04 10.78
N VAL A 26 13.43 -3.32 10.13
CA VAL A 26 13.08 -3.57 8.71
C VAL A 26 14.23 -3.19 7.75
N MET A 27 15.11 -2.28 8.20
CA MET A 27 16.20 -1.75 7.39
C MET A 27 17.28 -2.80 7.06
N VAL A 28 17.39 -3.87 7.85
CA VAL A 28 18.41 -4.92 7.66
C VAL A 28 18.24 -5.64 6.31
N TYR A 29 17.04 -5.58 5.73
CA TYR A 29 16.70 -6.25 4.47
C TYR A 29 16.71 -5.31 3.25
N CYS A 30 17.32 -4.12 3.36
CA CYS A 30 17.34 -3.10 2.30
C CYS A 30 18.04 -3.55 1.00
N GLY A 31 18.95 -4.53 1.05
CA GLY A 31 19.67 -5.05 -0.11
C GLY A 31 19.01 -6.24 -0.83
N GLN A 32 17.80 -6.64 -0.43
CA GLN A 32 17.11 -7.81 -0.96
C GLN A 32 16.15 -7.43 -2.09
N LYS A 33 15.96 -8.33 -3.08
CA LYS A 33 14.86 -8.21 -4.05
C LYS A 33 13.53 -8.33 -3.29
N ARG A 34 12.75 -7.25 -3.26
CA ARG A 34 11.54 -7.15 -2.45
C ARG A 34 10.33 -6.72 -3.28
N SER A 35 9.19 -7.35 -3.02
CA SER A 35 7.87 -6.89 -3.38
C SER A 35 7.14 -6.29 -2.18
N GLN A 36 6.30 -5.31 -2.46
CA GLN A 36 5.39 -4.68 -1.52
C GLN A 36 4.00 -4.75 -2.11
N SER A 37 3.00 -5.07 -1.28
CA SER A 37 1.60 -5.14 -1.69
C SER A 37 0.71 -4.28 -0.81
N ASP A 38 -0.39 -3.79 -1.37
CA ASP A 38 -1.36 -2.95 -0.67
C ASP A 38 -2.68 -2.89 -1.46
N GLU A 39 -3.74 -2.42 -0.80
CA GLU A 39 -5.05 -2.17 -1.39
C GLU A 39 -5.40 -0.68 -1.44
N ALA A 40 -5.99 -0.25 -2.54
CA ALA A 40 -6.60 1.07 -2.66
C ALA A 40 -8.06 1.02 -3.11
N HIS A 41 -8.84 1.97 -2.60
CA HIS A 41 -10.19 2.25 -3.10
C HIS A 41 -10.18 3.35 -4.17
N PHE A 42 -10.88 3.08 -5.27
CA PHE A 42 -11.21 4.02 -6.33
C PHE A 42 -12.73 4.17 -6.36
N TRP A 43 -13.22 5.41 -6.31
CA TRP A 43 -14.64 5.70 -6.19
C TRP A 43 -15.12 6.28 -7.53
N LEU A 44 -16.27 5.82 -8.00
CA LEU A 44 -16.80 6.21 -9.31
C LEU A 44 -16.99 7.73 -9.44
N ASN A 45 -17.36 8.37 -8.34
CA ASN A 45 -17.54 9.83 -8.26
C ASN A 45 -16.24 10.63 -8.10
N GLY A 46 -15.07 9.99 -8.24
CA GLY A 46 -13.78 10.64 -8.08
C GLY A 46 -13.43 11.03 -6.64
N TYR A 47 -14.14 10.51 -5.63
CA TYR A 47 -13.79 10.78 -4.24
C TYR A 47 -12.39 10.26 -3.94
N VAL A 48 -11.48 11.16 -3.57
CA VAL A 48 -10.15 10.80 -3.11
C VAL A 48 -10.02 11.10 -1.61
N ASN A 49 -9.81 10.05 -0.82
CA ASN A 49 -9.53 10.19 0.61
C ASN A 49 -8.18 10.90 0.80
N LYS A 50 -8.22 12.19 1.13
CA LYS A 50 -7.05 13.07 1.30
C LYS A 50 -6.08 12.62 2.42
N GLN A 51 -6.50 11.75 3.36
CA GLN A 51 -5.63 11.23 4.42
C GLN A 51 -4.76 10.06 3.95
N ASN A 52 -5.28 9.21 3.05
CA ASN A 52 -4.52 8.09 2.45
C ASN A 52 -3.90 8.46 1.09
N CYS A 53 -4.42 9.49 0.43
CA CYS A 53 -3.91 10.00 -0.83
C CYS A 53 -3.52 11.45 -0.62
N ARG A 54 -2.28 11.68 -0.20
CA ARG A 54 -1.67 13.01 -0.28
C ARG A 54 -1.43 13.32 -1.75
N ILE A 55 -2.48 13.80 -2.42
CA ILE A 55 -2.36 14.38 -3.76
C ILE A 55 -1.65 15.72 -3.58
N TRP A 56 -0.51 15.87 -4.25
CA TRP A 56 0.21 17.14 -4.32
C TRP A 56 -0.34 17.94 -5.50
N ILE A 57 -0.96 19.08 -5.18
CA ILE A 57 -1.43 20.07 -6.16
C ILE A 57 -0.85 21.42 -5.66
N GLU A 58 -0.29 22.25 -6.55
CA GLU A 58 0.35 23.52 -6.18
C GLU A 58 -0.61 24.52 -5.50
N ALA A 59 -1.92 24.36 -5.69
CA ALA A 59 -2.95 25.15 -5.02
C ALA A 59 -4.04 24.24 -4.44
N ASN A 60 -4.40 24.48 -3.18
CA ASN A 60 -5.49 23.78 -2.48
C ASN A 60 -6.83 24.11 -3.17
N PRO A 61 -7.48 23.16 -3.87
CA PRO A 61 -8.80 23.40 -4.45
C PRO A 61 -9.81 23.34 -3.30
N GLN A 62 -10.31 24.50 -2.88
CA GLN A 62 -11.44 24.64 -1.96
C GLN A 62 -12.74 24.21 -2.67
N VAL A 63 -12.82 22.94 -3.07
CA VAL A 63 -14.00 22.37 -3.73
C VAL A 63 -14.70 21.47 -2.73
N TYR A 64 -15.89 21.90 -2.30
CA TYR A 64 -16.83 21.08 -1.55
C TYR A 64 -17.66 20.31 -2.57
N VAL A 65 -17.49 18.99 -2.63
CA VAL A 65 -18.31 18.10 -3.46
C VAL A 65 -19.25 17.34 -2.53
N GLU A 66 -20.56 17.54 -2.68
CA GLU A 66 -21.56 16.69 -2.03
C GLU A 66 -21.38 15.26 -2.52
N THR A 67 -21.18 14.33 -1.58
CA THR A 67 -20.86 12.94 -1.88
C THR A 67 -22.06 12.06 -1.49
N PRO A 68 -22.53 11.13 -2.34
CA PRO A 68 -23.52 10.13 -1.95
C PRO A 68 -23.05 9.35 -0.72
N LEU A 69 -23.99 8.88 0.11
CA LEU A 69 -23.69 8.17 1.37
C LEU A 69 -22.87 6.86 1.13
N HIS A 70 -23.03 6.24 -0.03
CA HIS A 70 -22.34 5.02 -0.46
C HIS A 70 -22.02 5.07 -1.98
N PRO A 71 -21.00 5.81 -2.42
CA PRO A 71 -20.60 5.77 -3.82
C PRO A 71 -20.06 4.39 -4.17
N GLU A 72 -20.33 3.93 -5.40
CA GLU A 72 -19.73 2.71 -5.91
C GLU A 72 -18.21 2.84 -5.95
N LYS A 73 -17.51 1.75 -5.61
CA LYS A 73 -16.05 1.73 -5.53
C LYS A 73 -15.47 0.41 -6.01
N LEU A 74 -14.29 0.50 -6.61
CA LEU A 74 -13.39 -0.63 -6.84
C LEU A 74 -12.41 -0.73 -5.66
N THR A 75 -12.15 -1.96 -5.21
CA THR A 75 -10.99 -2.24 -4.36
C THR A 75 -9.95 -2.94 -5.21
N VAL A 76 -8.81 -2.29 -5.36
CA VAL A 76 -7.71 -2.74 -6.22
C VAL A 76 -6.55 -3.15 -5.34
N TRP A 77 -5.99 -4.31 -5.61
CA TRP A 77 -4.74 -4.78 -5.01
C TRP A 77 -3.64 -4.78 -6.07
N CYS A 78 -2.44 -4.35 -5.70
CA CYS A 78 -1.27 -4.42 -6.57
C CYS A 78 -0.05 -4.87 -5.79
N THR A 79 0.92 -5.44 -6.52
CA THR A 79 2.26 -5.67 -5.99
C THR A 79 3.29 -4.93 -6.81
N LEU A 80 4.13 -4.14 -6.13
CA LEU A 80 5.24 -3.41 -6.73
C LEU A 80 6.57 -4.04 -6.30
N TRP A 81 7.48 -4.24 -7.25
CA TRP A 81 8.85 -4.65 -7.00
C TRP A 81 9.81 -3.94 -7.98
N ALA A 82 11.12 -4.15 -7.82
CA ALA A 82 12.13 -3.42 -8.59
C ALA A 82 12.03 -3.60 -10.12
N GLY A 83 11.48 -4.71 -10.60
CA GLY A 83 11.33 -4.98 -12.03
C GLY A 83 9.96 -4.63 -12.60
N GLY A 84 9.01 -4.14 -11.80
CA GLY A 84 7.68 -3.84 -12.33
C GLY A 84 6.57 -3.81 -11.27
N ILE A 85 5.36 -3.62 -11.77
CA ILE A 85 4.12 -3.83 -11.03
C ILE A 85 3.51 -5.12 -11.57
N ILE A 86 3.15 -6.03 -10.67
CA ILE A 86 2.31 -7.19 -11.00
C ILE A 86 0.87 -6.68 -11.07
N ASP A 87 0.16 -7.08 -12.12
CA ASP A 87 -1.11 -6.53 -12.56
C ASP A 87 -2.12 -6.25 -11.43
N PRO A 88 -2.99 -5.24 -11.60
CA PRO A 88 -4.03 -4.95 -10.63
C PRO A 88 -5.05 -6.08 -10.55
N TYR A 89 -5.32 -6.52 -9.31
CA TYR A 89 -6.42 -7.42 -8.99
C TYR A 89 -7.63 -6.63 -8.46
N PHE A 90 -8.80 -6.95 -8.99
CA PHE A 90 -10.06 -6.31 -8.61
C PHE A 90 -10.92 -7.30 -7.83
N PHE A 91 -11.31 -6.94 -6.61
CA PHE A 91 -12.14 -7.80 -5.78
C PHE A 91 -13.61 -7.80 -6.24
N LYS A 92 -13.95 -8.78 -7.09
CA LYS A 92 -15.30 -9.04 -7.61
C LYS A 92 -15.80 -10.45 -7.24
N ASN A 93 -17.11 -10.65 -7.22
CA ASN A 93 -17.73 -11.98 -7.15
C ASN A 93 -17.89 -12.59 -8.57
N ASP A 94 -18.45 -13.80 -8.64
CA ASP A 94 -18.66 -14.53 -9.91
C ASP A 94 -19.62 -13.81 -10.89
N GLU A 95 -20.43 -12.88 -10.39
CA GLU A 95 -21.35 -12.04 -11.18
C GLU A 95 -20.71 -10.71 -11.61
N GLY A 96 -19.44 -10.46 -11.25
CA GLY A 96 -18.73 -9.22 -11.55
C GLY A 96 -18.98 -8.07 -10.55
N HIS A 97 -19.76 -8.29 -9.49
CA HIS A 97 -20.05 -7.29 -8.48
C HIS A 97 -18.89 -7.11 -7.48
N ASN A 98 -18.61 -5.86 -7.11
CA ASN A 98 -17.55 -5.55 -6.14
C ASN A 98 -17.82 -6.12 -4.76
N VAL A 99 -16.79 -6.65 -4.12
CA VAL A 99 -16.89 -7.25 -2.79
C VAL A 99 -15.88 -6.67 -1.80
N THR A 100 -16.26 -6.67 -0.52
CA THR A 100 -15.35 -6.30 0.57
C THR A 100 -14.25 -7.35 0.72
N VAL A 101 -13.01 -6.89 0.88
CA VAL A 101 -11.86 -7.75 1.18
C VAL A 101 -12.03 -8.34 2.58
N ASN A 102 -11.98 -9.67 2.66
CA ASN A 102 -11.92 -10.40 3.92
C ASN A 102 -10.77 -11.42 3.82
N GLY A 103 -10.50 -12.14 4.91
CA GLY A 103 -9.40 -13.11 4.93
C GLY A 103 -9.52 -14.18 3.84
N ASP A 104 -10.71 -14.70 3.58
CA ASP A 104 -10.91 -15.78 2.60
C ASP A 104 -10.69 -15.30 1.17
N ARG A 105 -11.24 -14.13 0.82
CA ARG A 105 -11.07 -13.50 -0.49
C ARG A 105 -9.62 -13.06 -0.71
N TYR A 106 -8.96 -12.56 0.32
CA TYR A 106 -7.55 -12.22 0.26
C TYR A 106 -6.70 -13.46 -0.04
N ARG A 107 -6.90 -14.55 0.71
CA ARG A 107 -6.18 -15.82 0.45
C ARG A 107 -6.50 -16.39 -0.93
N ALA A 108 -7.75 -16.31 -1.39
CA ALA A 108 -8.12 -16.73 -2.74
C ALA A 108 -7.38 -15.90 -3.82
N MET A 109 -7.28 -14.58 -3.65
CA MET A 109 -6.48 -13.71 -4.52
C MET A 109 -5.01 -14.12 -4.50
N ILE A 110 -4.42 -14.36 -3.32
CA ILE A 110 -3.02 -14.79 -3.21
C ILE A 110 -2.78 -16.10 -3.98
N THR A 111 -3.62 -17.11 -3.77
CA THR A 111 -3.45 -18.44 -4.36
C THR A 111 -3.76 -18.48 -5.85
N ASN A 112 -4.82 -17.82 -6.28
CA ASN A 112 -5.36 -17.97 -7.64
C ASN A 112 -4.83 -16.91 -8.62
N PHE A 113 -4.30 -15.81 -8.12
CA PHE A 113 -3.79 -14.71 -8.93
C PHE A 113 -2.32 -14.43 -8.65
N PHE A 114 -1.97 -14.01 -7.42
CA PHE A 114 -0.62 -13.50 -7.16
C PHE A 114 0.49 -14.55 -7.31
N ILE A 115 0.31 -15.74 -6.72
CA ILE A 115 1.32 -16.81 -6.81
C ILE A 115 1.54 -17.25 -8.27
N PRO A 116 0.50 -17.49 -9.08
CA PRO A 116 0.66 -17.68 -10.52
C PRO A 116 1.45 -16.57 -11.22
N GLU A 117 1.15 -15.30 -10.93
CA GLU A 117 1.85 -14.18 -11.56
C GLU A 117 3.33 -14.09 -11.19
N LEU A 118 3.71 -14.48 -9.96
CA LEU A 118 5.13 -14.56 -9.58
C LEU A 118 5.91 -15.53 -10.48
N ASN A 119 5.29 -16.62 -10.91
CA ASN A 119 5.91 -17.57 -11.84
C ASN A 119 6.00 -16.98 -13.25
N ASN A 120 4.96 -16.27 -13.71
CA ASN A 120 4.95 -15.62 -15.03
C ASN A 120 6.05 -14.57 -15.17
N HIS A 121 6.36 -13.85 -14.10
CA HIS A 121 7.40 -12.83 -14.07
C HIS A 121 8.80 -13.38 -13.72
N ASP A 122 8.97 -14.70 -13.57
CA ASP A 122 10.22 -15.38 -13.17
C ASP A 122 10.90 -14.74 -11.94
N VAL A 123 10.08 -14.30 -10.97
CA VAL A 123 10.54 -13.68 -9.73
C VAL A 123 10.64 -14.71 -8.62
N GLN A 124 11.60 -15.63 -8.77
CA GLN A 124 11.99 -16.51 -7.69
C GLN A 124 12.80 -15.74 -6.64
N GLU A 125 12.66 -16.14 -5.37
CA GLU A 125 13.40 -15.57 -4.22
C GLU A 125 13.01 -14.14 -3.79
N LEU A 126 11.86 -13.65 -4.22
CA LEU A 126 11.35 -12.33 -3.82
C LEU A 126 10.96 -12.32 -2.33
N TRP A 127 11.37 -11.26 -1.63
CA TRP A 127 10.85 -10.96 -0.29
C TRP A 127 9.49 -10.30 -0.39
N PHE A 128 8.48 -10.88 0.24
CA PHE A 128 7.11 -10.35 0.20
C PHE A 128 6.81 -9.52 1.44
N GLN A 129 6.33 -8.30 1.23
CA GLN A 129 5.89 -7.42 2.31
C GLN A 129 4.41 -7.06 2.16
N GLN A 130 3.68 -7.19 3.27
CA GLN A 130 2.30 -6.72 3.42
C GLN A 130 2.12 -5.98 4.76
N ASP A 131 1.06 -5.19 4.87
CA ASP A 131 0.80 -4.34 6.02
C ASP A 131 0.18 -5.13 7.21
N GLY A 132 -0.30 -4.40 8.22
CA GLY A 132 -0.86 -4.98 9.44
C GLY A 132 -2.37 -5.21 9.45
N ALA A 133 -3.06 -5.18 8.30
CA ALA A 133 -4.51 -5.36 8.21
C ALA A 133 -4.97 -6.74 8.72
N THR A 134 -6.22 -6.82 9.19
CA THR A 134 -6.74 -8.05 9.82
C THR A 134 -6.74 -9.25 8.86
N CYS A 135 -7.06 -9.04 7.58
CA CYS A 135 -7.01 -10.09 6.55
C CYS A 135 -5.58 -10.60 6.29
N HIS A 136 -4.57 -9.73 6.42
CA HIS A 136 -3.16 -10.04 6.18
C HIS A 136 -2.54 -10.81 7.34
N THR A 137 -3.03 -10.56 8.55
CA THR A 137 -2.44 -11.05 9.80
C THR A 137 -3.13 -12.27 10.39
N ALA A 138 -4.24 -12.72 9.80
CA ALA A 138 -4.91 -13.95 10.18
C ALA A 138 -3.94 -15.16 10.06
N HIS A 139 -4.00 -16.11 11.00
CA HIS A 139 -3.09 -17.26 11.02
C HIS A 139 -3.09 -18.01 9.68
N ALA A 140 -4.26 -18.32 9.13
CA ALA A 140 -4.37 -18.99 7.83
C ALA A 140 -3.72 -18.19 6.68
N THR A 141 -3.72 -16.86 6.74
CA THR A 141 -3.05 -16.03 5.73
C THR A 141 -1.54 -16.05 5.91
N ILE A 142 -1.06 -15.94 7.15
CA ILE A 142 0.37 -16.00 7.46
C ILE A 142 0.94 -17.38 7.10
N ASP A 143 0.22 -18.46 7.39
CA ASP A 143 0.66 -19.82 7.08
C ASP A 143 0.75 -20.02 5.55
N LEU A 144 -0.27 -19.63 4.79
CA LEU A 144 -0.24 -19.64 3.31
C LEU A 144 0.97 -18.90 2.75
N LEU A 145 1.26 -17.70 3.27
CA LEU A 145 2.39 -16.90 2.81
C LEU A 145 3.73 -17.49 3.24
N LYS A 146 3.82 -18.12 4.41
CA LYS A 146 5.04 -18.82 4.83
C LYS A 146 5.32 -20.05 3.98
N ASP A 147 4.28 -20.79 3.57
CA ASP A 147 4.45 -21.92 2.66
C ASP A 147 5.03 -21.49 1.30
N THR A 148 4.72 -20.26 0.88
CA THR A 148 5.18 -19.69 -0.40
C THR A 148 6.54 -19.00 -0.28
N PHE A 149 6.73 -18.14 0.73
CA PHE A 149 7.89 -17.24 0.86
C PHE A 149 8.91 -17.69 1.91
N GLY A 150 8.57 -18.64 2.78
CA GLY A 150 9.42 -19.08 3.90
C GLY A 150 9.79 -17.90 4.81
N ASP A 151 11.08 -17.80 5.14
CA ASP A 151 11.62 -16.72 5.96
C ASP A 151 11.64 -15.35 5.25
N ARG A 152 11.32 -15.30 3.96
CA ARG A 152 11.31 -14.07 3.14
C ARG A 152 10.01 -13.27 3.28
N LEU A 153 9.22 -13.50 4.33
CA LEU A 153 7.96 -12.81 4.59
C LEU A 153 8.14 -11.69 5.63
N ILE A 154 7.79 -10.47 5.21
CA ILE A 154 7.74 -9.26 6.04
C ILE A 154 6.27 -8.91 6.29
N SER A 155 5.77 -9.25 7.47
CA SER A 155 4.36 -9.03 7.83
C SER A 155 4.23 -8.83 9.34
N ARG A 156 3.12 -8.24 9.78
CA ARG A 156 2.75 -8.31 11.19
C ARG A 156 2.45 -9.78 11.53
N PHE A 157 3.26 -10.37 12.42
CA PHE A 157 3.32 -11.82 12.74
C PHE A 157 4.03 -12.73 11.71
N GLY A 158 4.70 -12.15 10.71
CA GLY A 158 5.62 -12.88 9.85
C GLY A 158 6.99 -13.13 10.51
N PRO A 159 7.89 -13.89 9.85
CA PRO A 159 9.29 -14.07 10.26
C PRO A 159 10.01 -12.74 10.51
N VAL A 160 9.75 -11.74 9.65
CA VAL A 160 10.20 -10.37 9.84
C VAL A 160 9.01 -9.47 10.17
N ASN A 161 9.08 -8.79 11.32
CA ASN A 161 7.96 -8.01 11.83
C ASN A 161 7.84 -6.66 11.10
N TRP A 162 6.70 -6.41 10.46
CA TRP A 162 6.39 -5.09 9.90
C TRP A 162 5.82 -4.14 10.97
N PRO A 163 6.41 -2.94 11.15
CA PRO A 163 5.97 -1.98 12.15
C PRO A 163 4.59 -1.38 11.81
N PRO A 164 3.68 -1.26 12.79
CA PRO A 164 2.37 -0.65 12.56
C PRO A 164 2.48 0.81 12.12
N ARG A 165 1.56 1.25 11.26
CA ARG A 165 1.43 2.64 10.76
C ARG A 165 2.69 3.16 10.06
N SER A 166 3.26 2.34 9.18
CA SER A 166 4.46 2.70 8.42
C SER A 166 4.17 2.89 6.93
N CYS A 167 3.05 3.54 6.60
CA CYS A 167 2.68 3.89 5.22
C CYS A 167 3.71 4.83 4.55
N ASP A 168 4.57 5.49 5.33
CA ASP A 168 5.69 6.27 4.79
C ASP A 168 6.85 5.40 4.27
N LEU A 169 6.79 4.09 4.51
CA LEU A 169 7.74 3.08 4.04
C LEU A 169 7.22 2.26 2.86
N THR A 170 5.98 2.45 2.42
CA THR A 170 5.37 1.69 1.32
C THR A 170 5.28 2.57 0.07
N PRO A 171 6.01 2.26 -1.02
CA PRO A 171 5.91 2.96 -2.30
C PRO A 171 4.50 3.00 -2.88
N LEU A 172 3.69 2.00 -2.54
CA LEU A 172 2.29 1.94 -2.92
C LEU A 172 1.51 3.14 -2.34
N ASP A 173 1.66 3.38 -1.03
CA ASP A 173 0.97 4.47 -0.33
C ASP A 173 1.51 5.86 -0.70
N TYR A 174 2.84 6.05 -0.67
CA TYR A 174 3.41 7.39 -0.84
C TYR A 174 3.49 7.85 -2.30
N PHE A 175 3.39 6.92 -3.26
CA PHE A 175 3.54 7.19 -4.68
C PHE A 175 2.41 6.55 -5.51
N LEU A 176 2.33 5.22 -5.58
CA LEU A 176 1.56 4.55 -6.65
C LEU A 176 0.11 5.00 -6.65
N TRP A 177 -0.56 4.90 -5.50
CA TRP A 177 -1.97 5.21 -5.42
C TRP A 177 -2.28 6.68 -5.66
N GLY A 178 -1.41 7.59 -5.22
CA GLY A 178 -1.54 9.02 -5.52
C GLY A 178 -1.40 9.31 -7.01
N TYR A 179 -0.37 8.75 -7.63
CA TYR A 179 -0.07 8.90 -9.05
C TYR A 179 -1.18 8.31 -9.93
N VAL A 180 -1.57 7.06 -9.70
CA VAL A 180 -2.63 6.38 -10.46
C VAL A 180 -3.95 7.14 -10.32
N LYS A 181 -4.32 7.58 -9.11
CA LYS A 181 -5.54 8.40 -8.93
C LYS A 181 -5.47 9.73 -9.66
N SER A 182 -4.31 10.39 -9.70
CA SER A 182 -4.20 11.66 -10.43
C SER A 182 -4.43 11.51 -11.92
N LEU A 183 -4.06 10.37 -12.51
CA LEU A 183 -4.24 10.10 -13.95
C LEU A 183 -5.64 9.56 -14.25
N VAL A 184 -6.11 8.60 -13.43
CA VAL A 184 -7.45 7.99 -13.60
C VAL A 184 -8.55 9.03 -13.52
N TYR A 185 -8.40 10.06 -12.68
CA TYR A 185 -9.39 11.14 -12.53
C TYR A 185 -9.01 12.45 -13.24
N ALA A 186 -7.94 12.48 -14.05
CA ALA A 186 -7.58 13.67 -14.84
C ALA A 186 -8.58 13.89 -15.98
N ASP A 187 -9.08 12.81 -16.59
CA ASP A 187 -10.12 12.88 -17.61
C ASP A 187 -11.50 13.02 -16.94
N THR A 188 -12.28 14.00 -17.44
CA THR A 188 -13.53 14.47 -16.83
C THR A 188 -14.60 13.35 -16.80
N PRO A 189 -15.53 13.31 -15.81
CA PRO A 189 -16.35 12.13 -15.46
C PRO A 189 -17.32 11.56 -16.51
N GLN A 190 -17.39 12.09 -17.74
CA GLN A 190 -18.33 11.59 -18.77
C GLN A 190 -17.96 10.21 -19.33
N THR A 191 -16.74 9.73 -19.08
CA THR A 191 -16.29 8.37 -19.45
C THR A 191 -16.25 7.41 -18.27
N LEU A 192 -16.38 7.89 -17.02
CA LEU A 192 -16.40 7.06 -15.80
C LEU A 192 -17.82 6.83 -15.29
N ASP A 193 -18.82 6.77 -16.18
CA ASP A 193 -20.21 6.50 -15.80
C ASP A 193 -20.42 5.03 -15.36
N HIS A 194 -19.43 4.17 -15.56
CA HIS A 194 -19.47 2.74 -15.25
C HIS A 194 -18.17 2.23 -14.63
N LEU A 195 -18.29 1.29 -13.69
CA LEU A 195 -17.16 0.67 -13.00
C LEU A 195 -16.19 -0.05 -13.94
N ASP A 196 -16.68 -0.56 -15.07
CA ASP A 196 -15.83 -1.26 -16.04
C ASP A 196 -14.87 -0.28 -16.73
N HIS A 197 -15.33 0.92 -17.09
CA HIS A 197 -14.44 1.96 -17.62
C HIS A 197 -13.42 2.43 -16.59
N LEU A 198 -13.80 2.50 -15.32
CA LEU A 198 -12.88 2.83 -14.23
C LEU A 198 -11.81 1.75 -14.06
N GLU A 199 -12.20 0.48 -14.15
CA GLU A 199 -11.26 -0.65 -14.12
C GLU A 199 -10.30 -0.62 -15.31
N ASP A 200 -10.80 -0.45 -16.53
CA ASP A 200 -9.99 -0.37 -17.75
C ASP A 200 -8.99 0.78 -17.69
N ASN A 201 -9.42 1.95 -17.20
CA ASN A 201 -8.54 3.10 -17.02
C ASN A 201 -7.45 2.83 -15.97
N ILE A 202 -7.79 2.20 -14.84
CA ILE A 202 -6.80 1.80 -13.82
C ILE A 202 -5.78 0.83 -14.42
N ARG A 203 -6.22 -0.17 -15.19
CA ARG A 203 -5.33 -1.12 -15.89
C ARG A 203 -4.39 -0.39 -16.84
N HIS A 204 -4.93 0.50 -17.67
CA HIS A 204 -4.14 1.27 -18.64
C HIS A 204 -3.10 2.16 -17.95
N VAL A 205 -3.50 2.93 -16.94
CA VAL A 205 -2.59 3.81 -16.19
C VAL A 205 -1.49 3.03 -15.50
N ILE A 206 -1.79 1.86 -14.91
CA ILE A 206 -0.77 1.02 -14.26
C ILE A 206 0.19 0.42 -15.29
N ALA A 207 -0.33 -0.06 -16.42
CA ALA A 207 0.50 -0.63 -17.50
C ALA A 207 1.45 0.40 -18.13
N ASP A 208 1.05 1.67 -18.16
CA ASP A 208 1.85 2.78 -18.70
C ASP A 208 2.95 3.28 -17.72
N ILE A 209 3.03 2.73 -16.50
CA ILE A 209 4.10 3.07 -15.55
C ILE A 209 5.42 2.51 -16.05
N ARG A 210 6.26 3.43 -16.55
CA ARG A 210 7.57 3.09 -17.11
C ARG A 210 8.53 2.55 -16.05
N PRO A 211 9.38 1.56 -16.38
CA PRO A 211 10.39 1.03 -15.45
C PRO A 211 11.32 2.09 -14.84
N GLN A 212 11.70 3.12 -15.60
CA GLN A 212 12.57 4.19 -15.09
C GLN A 212 11.93 5.01 -13.96
N MET A 213 10.59 5.07 -13.94
CA MET A 213 9.86 5.69 -12.84
C MET A 213 9.96 4.82 -11.57
N LEU A 214 9.84 3.50 -11.72
CA LEU A 214 9.98 2.53 -10.63
C LEU A 214 11.40 2.54 -10.04
N GLU A 215 12.44 2.63 -10.88
CA GLU A 215 13.83 2.77 -10.42
C GLU A 215 14.00 3.97 -9.48
N LYS A 216 13.54 5.15 -9.88
CA LYS A 216 13.57 6.37 -9.04
C LYS A 216 12.81 6.20 -7.72
N ILE A 217 11.70 5.46 -7.73
CA ILE A 217 10.89 5.20 -6.53
C ILE A 217 11.65 4.29 -5.57
N ILE A 218 12.31 3.24 -6.08
CA ILE A 218 13.14 2.34 -5.27
C ILE A 218 14.35 3.09 -4.71
N GLU A 219 15.03 3.93 -5.49
CA GLU A 219 16.13 4.78 -5.00
C GLU A 219 15.68 5.73 -3.88
N ASN A 220 14.52 6.37 -4.08
CA ASN A 220 13.93 7.23 -3.06
C ASN A 220 13.57 6.45 -1.79
N TRP A 221 13.08 5.22 -1.93
CA TRP A 221 12.81 4.35 -0.80
C TRP A 221 14.08 4.04 0.02
N THR A 222 15.21 3.77 -0.64
CA THR A 222 16.51 3.61 0.04
C THR A 222 16.88 4.88 0.81
N SER A 223 16.74 6.06 0.20
CA SER A 223 16.98 7.34 0.88
C SER A 223 16.06 7.55 2.09
N ARG A 224 14.78 7.15 1.98
CA ARG A 224 13.81 7.19 3.09
C ARG A 224 14.22 6.29 4.25
N LEU A 225 14.71 5.08 3.96
CA LEU A 225 15.25 4.20 5.00
C LEU A 225 16.46 4.81 5.70
N ASP A 226 17.38 5.43 4.95
CA ASP A 226 18.54 6.11 5.53
C ASP A 226 18.11 7.28 6.43
N ASN A 227 17.10 8.05 6.02
CA ASN A 227 16.53 9.11 6.84
C ASN A 227 15.89 8.58 8.13
N ILE A 228 15.14 7.49 8.07
CA ILE A 228 14.54 6.87 9.27
C ILE A 228 15.63 6.29 10.17
N ARG A 229 16.72 5.78 9.60
CA ARG A 229 17.89 5.30 10.34
C ARG A 229 18.54 6.44 11.10
N ALA A 230 18.78 7.56 10.42
CA ALA A 230 19.33 8.78 11.01
C ALA A 230 18.41 9.37 12.08
N SER A 231 17.09 9.28 11.89
CA SER A 231 16.08 9.80 12.80
C SER A 231 15.68 8.87 13.96
N ARG A 232 16.32 7.69 14.05
CA ARG A 232 16.02 6.64 15.04
C ARG A 232 14.55 6.19 15.02
N GLY A 233 13.96 6.09 13.83
CA GLY A 233 12.61 5.55 13.64
C GLY A 233 11.49 6.57 13.79
N SER A 234 11.78 7.88 13.84
CA SER A 234 10.74 8.91 13.83
C SER A 234 10.01 8.99 12.48
N HIS A 235 8.76 9.45 12.47
CA HIS A 235 8.06 9.75 11.23
C HIS A 235 8.81 10.83 10.46
N MET A 236 8.95 10.67 9.15
CA MET A 236 9.63 11.66 8.32
C MET A 236 8.75 12.91 8.19
N ALA A 237 9.35 14.09 8.39
CA ALA A 237 8.77 15.34 7.93
C ALA A 237 8.81 15.38 6.38
N GLU A 238 7.91 16.17 5.79
CA GLU A 238 7.62 16.25 4.35
C GLU A 238 8.86 16.12 3.44
N ILE A 239 8.81 15.15 2.52
CA ILE A 239 9.85 14.94 1.49
C ILE A 239 9.32 15.50 0.17
N ILE A 240 10.06 16.47 -0.38
CA ILE A 240 9.82 17.07 -1.69
C ILE A 240 10.37 16.14 -2.76
N TYR A 241 9.52 15.66 -3.67
CA TYR A 241 9.95 14.90 -4.85
C TYR A 241 10.56 15.85 -5.90
N LYS A 242 11.72 15.49 -6.43
CA LYS A 242 12.18 16.00 -7.73
C LYS A 242 11.92 14.89 -8.75
N ILE A 243 10.89 15.09 -9.57
CA ILE A 243 10.61 14.23 -10.74
C ILE A 243 11.67 14.48 -11.81
#